data_AF-M4SZS2-F1
#
_entry.id   AF-M4SZS2-F1
#
_cell.length_a   1.000
_cell.length_b   1.000
_cell.length_c   1.000
_cell.angle_alpha   90.00
_cell.angle_beta   90.00
_cell.angle_gamma   90.00
#
_symmetry.space_group_name_H-M   'P 1'
#
loop_
_entity.id
_entity.type
_entity.pdbx_description
1 polymer ?
#
loop_
_entity_poly.entity_id
_entity_poly.type
_entity_poly.pdbx_seq_one_letter_code
_entity_poly.pdbx_strand_id
1 'polypeptide(L)'
;MSQEQQPATFEVILTVVTLASTSFADDTNAKHLAELEALCQVIAVGMQPLTDLDAASTDLATPTKLRTINMSISELSWQGQFTKTESGRQAEPKYCSGAADQTSCKSMWKQWETDAIAASEATNLPQNKKIPAENLNGPQAAAARLAIGQLIALTNKKVSLFNSKEQTKIKAATTTTKTKISTALFGKEAVPSDPTDACAGAAATSRQLTCKVEAKPSTVCRAAVCLCGKDSTQNQDVCGQAVTHNDIKWSTTQLQTPFENIFKKCKQKKSGKLTANNLQAALNNVLSYLKQHKQGTSVTLVLGRGDSRENTVCSTNAGRGCMDFTKLAATKQTTAITDQTWVSKLQEAATELKAAEATLDARRQLEMELDAASDAAEHTYLNLLHTSHMLIPQLTAATGQQVDKKKECEQHKDNITCTADNNCKWDSTDKSDEYFFKPKDGEE
;
A
#
# COMPACT_ATOMS: atom_id res chain seq x y z
N MET A 1 12.42 -41.43 25.52
CA MET A 1 11.57 -40.23 25.51
C MET A 1 11.77 -39.54 24.17
N SER A 2 10.99 -39.95 23.17
CA SER A 2 10.95 -39.29 21.86
C SER A 2 9.51 -38.85 21.65
N GLN A 3 9.28 -37.54 21.61
CA GLN A 3 8.00 -36.95 21.27
C GLN A 3 7.95 -36.74 19.76
N GLU A 4 7.06 -37.48 19.12
CA GLU A 4 6.71 -37.35 17.71
C GLU A 4 5.78 -36.14 17.55
N GLN A 5 6.21 -35.14 16.77
CA GLN A 5 5.41 -33.96 16.42
C GLN A 5 4.48 -34.31 15.26
N GLN A 6 3.17 -34.36 15.50
CA GLN A 6 2.16 -34.37 14.44
C GLN A 6 1.95 -32.94 13.90
N PRO A 7 1.89 -32.73 12.57
CA PRO A 7 1.53 -31.44 12.00
C PRO A 7 0.00 -31.26 12.02
N ALA A 8 -0.45 -30.12 12.54
CA ALA A 8 -1.84 -29.71 12.51
C ALA A 8 -2.28 -29.38 11.07
N THR A 9 -3.18 -30.19 10.53
CA THR A 9 -3.92 -29.89 9.30
C THR A 9 -4.95 -28.79 9.57
N PHE A 10 -4.75 -27.61 9.00
CA PHE A 10 -5.77 -26.55 8.94
C PHE A 10 -6.78 -26.87 7.83
N GLU A 11 -7.98 -27.32 8.20
CA GLU A 11 -9.11 -27.40 7.28
C GLU A 11 -9.68 -25.98 7.04
N VAL A 12 -9.60 -25.52 5.79
CA VAL A 12 -10.31 -24.33 5.32
C VAL A 12 -11.72 -24.76 4.91
N ILE A 13 -12.71 -24.48 5.75
CA ILE A 13 -14.12 -24.71 5.43
C ILE A 13 -14.58 -23.60 4.46
N LEU A 14 -14.76 -23.97 3.20
CA LEU A 14 -15.33 -23.11 2.17
C LEU A 14 -16.86 -23.17 2.27
N THR A 15 -17.47 -22.21 2.96
CA THR A 15 -18.94 -22.11 3.06
C THR A 15 -19.52 -21.62 1.73
N VAL A 16 -20.02 -22.55 0.92
CA VAL A 16 -20.81 -22.24 -0.28
C VAL A 16 -22.21 -21.82 0.17
N VAL A 17 -22.49 -20.52 0.18
CA VAL A 17 -23.85 -20.01 0.37
C VAL A 17 -24.62 -20.20 -0.94
N THR A 18 -25.44 -21.25 -1.02
CA THR A 18 -26.45 -21.40 -2.06
C THR A 18 -27.59 -20.40 -1.79
N LEU A 19 -27.59 -19.29 -2.51
CA LEU A 19 -28.75 -18.39 -2.57
C LEU A 19 -29.90 -19.12 -3.29
N ALA A 20 -30.95 -19.47 -2.56
CA ALA A 20 -32.21 -19.90 -3.14
C ALA A 20 -32.87 -18.70 -3.84
N SER A 21 -33.10 -18.82 -5.15
CA SER A 21 -33.78 -17.81 -5.96
C SER A 21 -35.24 -17.68 -5.54
N THR A 22 -35.67 -16.50 -5.11
CA THR A 22 -37.09 -16.15 -4.97
C THR A 22 -37.72 -16.08 -6.37
N SER A 23 -38.72 -16.93 -6.62
CA SER A 23 -39.48 -16.97 -7.87
C SER A 23 -40.37 -15.73 -8.04
N PHE A 24 -40.18 -14.97 -9.11
CA PHE A 24 -41.19 -14.03 -9.60
C PHE A 24 -42.23 -14.83 -10.43
N ALA A 25 -43.52 -14.52 -10.26
CA ALA A 25 -44.60 -15.22 -10.93
C ALA A 25 -44.52 -15.03 -12.46
N ASP A 26 -44.68 -16.14 -13.20
CA ASP A 26 -44.70 -16.32 -14.66
C ASP A 26 -43.35 -16.31 -15.43
N ASP A 27 -42.24 -16.64 -14.76
CA ASP A 27 -40.90 -16.79 -15.36
C ASP A 27 -40.63 -18.17 -16.00
N THR A 28 -41.65 -18.87 -16.50
CA THR A 28 -41.52 -20.23 -17.08
C THR A 28 -40.48 -20.31 -18.21
N ASN A 29 -40.19 -19.17 -18.85
CA ASN A 29 -39.23 -19.04 -19.94
C ASN A 29 -37.85 -18.48 -19.53
N ALA A 30 -37.63 -18.09 -18.27
CA ALA A 30 -36.41 -17.44 -17.75
C ALA A 30 -35.20 -18.38 -17.63
N LYS A 31 -34.86 -19.07 -18.72
CA LYS A 31 -33.83 -20.11 -18.81
C LYS A 31 -32.39 -19.58 -18.72
N HIS A 32 -32.19 -18.27 -18.72
CA HIS A 32 -30.89 -17.59 -18.66
C HIS A 32 -30.70 -16.74 -17.41
N LEU A 33 -31.58 -16.90 -16.40
CA LEU A 33 -31.48 -16.12 -15.17
C LEU A 33 -30.15 -16.35 -14.46
N ALA A 34 -29.67 -17.59 -14.36
CA ALA A 34 -28.40 -17.89 -13.71
C ALA A 34 -27.19 -17.28 -14.45
N GLU A 35 -27.16 -17.40 -15.79
CA GLU A 35 -26.13 -16.76 -16.60
C GLU A 35 -26.17 -15.22 -16.50
N LEU A 36 -27.37 -14.62 -16.46
CA LEU A 36 -27.52 -13.18 -16.25
C LEU A 36 -27.06 -12.76 -14.85
N GLU A 37 -27.42 -13.50 -13.81
CA GLU A 37 -27.00 -13.23 -12.43
C GLU A 37 -25.46 -13.27 -12.28
N ALA A 38 -24.79 -14.16 -13.01
CA ALA A 38 -23.33 -14.21 -13.06
C ALA A 38 -22.74 -12.95 -13.74
N LEU A 39 -23.30 -12.51 -14.87
CA LEU A 39 -22.88 -11.26 -15.52
C LEU A 39 -23.14 -10.04 -14.62
N CYS A 40 -24.30 -10.00 -13.97
CA CYS A 40 -24.62 -8.95 -13.00
C CYS A 40 -23.67 -8.97 -11.79
N GLN A 41 -23.17 -10.12 -11.34
CA GLN A 41 -22.17 -10.16 -10.27
C GLN A 41 -20.88 -9.44 -10.69
N VAL A 42 -20.39 -9.69 -11.91
CA VAL A 42 -19.19 -9.03 -12.45
C VAL A 42 -19.40 -7.53 -12.56
N ILE A 43 -20.56 -7.10 -13.08
CA ILE A 43 -20.96 -5.69 -13.15
C ILE A 43 -20.98 -5.08 -11.75
N ALA A 44 -21.71 -5.68 -10.80
CA ALA A 44 -21.91 -5.13 -9.47
C ALA A 44 -20.61 -5.02 -8.66
N VAL A 45 -19.66 -5.95 -8.84
CA VAL A 45 -18.32 -5.89 -8.23
C VAL A 45 -17.48 -4.77 -8.88
N GLY A 46 -17.42 -4.72 -10.21
CA GLY A 46 -16.61 -3.71 -10.91
C GLY A 46 -17.13 -2.28 -10.79
N MET A 47 -18.39 -2.09 -10.38
CA MET A 47 -18.94 -0.77 -10.04
C MET A 47 -18.54 -0.27 -8.64
N GLN A 48 -18.01 -1.14 -7.76
CA GLN A 48 -17.64 -0.72 -6.41
C GLN A 48 -16.42 0.22 -6.43
N PRO A 49 -16.35 1.18 -5.49
CA PRO A 49 -15.20 2.06 -5.36
C PRO A 49 -13.96 1.31 -4.84
N LEU A 50 -12.78 1.91 -5.03
CA LEU A 50 -11.48 1.43 -4.55
C LEU A 50 -11.04 2.21 -3.31
N THR A 51 -11.94 2.48 -2.37
CA THR A 51 -11.76 3.45 -1.27
C THR A 51 -10.45 3.26 -0.49
N ASP A 52 -10.07 2.01 -0.19
CA ASP A 52 -8.86 1.71 0.58
C ASP A 52 -7.58 2.06 -0.21
N LEU A 53 -7.57 1.82 -1.53
CA LEU A 53 -6.48 2.22 -2.42
C LEU A 53 -6.49 3.72 -2.70
N ASP A 54 -7.67 4.32 -2.86
CA ASP A 54 -7.83 5.77 -3.06
C ASP A 54 -7.21 6.55 -1.89
N ALA A 55 -7.48 6.14 -0.65
CA ALA A 55 -6.87 6.75 0.54
C ALA A 55 -5.34 6.59 0.55
N ALA A 56 -4.85 5.39 0.21
CA ALA A 56 -3.43 5.06 0.21
C ALA A 56 -2.64 5.61 -0.99
N SER A 57 -3.31 6.24 -1.96
CA SER A 57 -2.70 6.88 -3.12
C SER A 57 -1.99 8.20 -2.79
N THR A 58 -2.23 8.74 -1.60
CA THR A 58 -1.55 9.93 -1.07
C THR A 58 -0.13 9.62 -0.62
N ASP A 59 0.79 10.56 -0.77
CA ASP A 59 2.20 10.35 -0.43
C ASP A 59 2.37 10.10 1.06
N LEU A 60 3.19 9.10 1.39
CA LEU A 60 3.59 8.83 2.75
C LEU A 60 4.56 9.92 3.23
N ALA A 61 4.52 10.24 4.52
CA ALA A 61 5.37 11.26 5.10
C ALA A 61 6.07 10.72 6.34
N THR A 62 7.27 11.21 6.60
CA THR A 62 7.95 10.97 7.88
C THR A 62 7.12 11.60 9.01
N PRO A 63 6.92 10.89 10.14
CA PRO A 63 6.04 11.37 11.20
C PRO A 63 6.45 12.73 11.75
N THR A 64 5.48 13.62 11.94
CA THR A 64 5.72 14.93 12.55
C THR A 64 6.30 14.79 13.95
N LYS A 65 5.80 13.87 14.78
CA LYS A 65 6.32 13.61 16.14
C LYS A 65 7.84 13.36 16.14
N LEU A 66 8.32 12.48 15.27
CA LEU A 66 9.75 12.18 15.11
C LEU A 66 10.56 13.44 14.75
N ARG A 67 10.08 14.25 13.80
CA ARG A 67 10.76 15.48 13.37
C ARG A 67 10.74 16.58 14.43
N THR A 68 9.61 16.75 15.12
CA THR A 68 9.45 17.69 16.23
C THR A 68 10.42 17.36 17.36
N ILE A 69 10.54 16.08 17.73
CA ILE A 69 11.51 15.62 18.72
C ILE A 69 12.94 15.95 18.26
N ASN A 70 13.30 15.62 17.02
CA ASN A 70 14.62 15.92 16.49
C ASN A 70 14.96 17.42 16.52
N MET A 71 14.01 18.29 16.14
CA MET A 71 14.21 19.73 16.20
C MET A 71 14.39 20.21 17.65
N SER A 72 13.60 19.70 18.59
CA SER A 72 13.67 20.09 20.00
C SER A 72 15.00 19.74 20.70
N ILE A 73 15.70 18.70 20.23
CA ILE A 73 17.00 18.26 20.78
C ILE A 73 18.20 18.72 19.96
N SER A 74 17.95 19.42 18.86
CA SER A 74 18.99 19.98 17.99
C SER A 74 19.87 20.96 18.76
N GLU A 75 21.05 21.29 18.23
CA GLU A 75 21.91 22.29 18.87
C GLU A 75 21.19 23.62 19.02
N LEU A 76 21.43 24.32 20.14
CA LEU A 76 20.78 25.62 20.42
C LEU A 76 21.08 26.65 19.32
N SER A 77 22.27 26.61 18.74
CA SER A 77 22.68 27.43 17.59
C SER A 77 21.82 27.16 16.36
N TRP A 78 21.49 25.89 16.10
CA TRP A 78 20.62 25.47 15.01
C TRP A 78 19.16 25.87 15.28
N GLN A 79 18.65 25.58 16.48
CA GLN A 79 17.30 25.99 16.88
C GLN A 79 17.11 27.52 16.78
N GLY A 80 18.15 28.28 17.13
CA GLY A 80 18.15 29.75 17.06
C GLY A 80 18.02 30.32 15.65
N GLN A 81 18.17 29.51 14.59
CA GLN A 81 17.95 29.94 13.21
C GLN A 81 16.46 30.03 12.83
N PHE A 82 15.58 29.38 13.60
CA PHE A 82 14.16 29.24 13.26
C PHE A 82 13.27 30.14 14.11
N THR A 83 12.20 30.64 13.49
CA THR A 83 11.10 31.29 14.21
C THR A 83 10.34 30.28 15.09
N LYS A 84 9.74 30.79 16.17
CA LYS A 84 8.81 30.04 17.03
C LYS A 84 7.35 30.29 16.69
N THR A 85 7.05 31.21 15.76
CA THR A 85 5.69 31.54 15.33
C THR A 85 5.54 31.50 13.81
N GLU A 86 4.32 31.24 13.36
CA GLU A 86 3.94 31.22 11.93
C GLU A 86 4.24 32.55 11.21
N SER A 87 3.99 33.68 11.89
CA SER A 87 4.23 35.02 11.35
C SER A 87 5.71 35.34 11.09
N GLY A 88 6.63 34.59 11.71
CA GLY A 88 8.08 34.82 11.59
C GLY A 88 8.76 33.97 10.51
N ARG A 89 8.00 33.20 9.71
CA ARG A 89 8.57 32.32 8.68
C ARG A 89 9.28 33.11 7.59
N GLN A 90 10.40 32.59 7.12
CA GLN A 90 11.21 33.22 6.08
C GLN A 90 10.82 32.67 4.71
N ALA A 91 10.33 33.53 3.82
CA ALA A 91 10.09 33.15 2.43
C ALA A 91 11.39 32.87 1.68
N GLU A 92 12.44 33.62 1.99
CA GLU A 92 13.76 33.58 1.35
C GLU A 92 14.86 33.39 2.41
N PRO A 93 15.04 32.16 2.92
CA PRO A 93 16.02 31.90 3.97
C PRO A 93 17.45 32.05 3.46
N LYS A 94 18.24 32.89 4.13
CA LYS A 94 19.65 33.15 3.79
C LYS A 94 20.49 31.87 3.76
N TYR A 95 20.16 30.88 4.59
CA TYR A 95 20.80 29.57 4.60
C TYR A 95 20.79 28.90 3.21
N CYS A 96 19.69 29.04 2.46
CA CYS A 96 19.52 28.38 1.18
C CYS A 96 20.12 29.16 -0.01
N SER A 97 20.59 30.40 0.17
CA SER A 97 21.11 31.19 -0.96
C SER A 97 22.38 30.60 -1.59
N GLY A 98 23.15 29.84 -0.80
CA GLY A 98 24.37 29.15 -1.26
C GLY A 98 24.15 27.69 -1.67
N ALA A 99 22.93 27.16 -1.62
CA ALA A 99 22.66 25.77 -1.95
C ALA A 99 22.67 25.55 -3.47
N ALA A 100 23.27 24.44 -3.92
CA ALA A 100 23.27 24.05 -5.33
C ALA A 100 21.84 23.80 -5.86
N ASP A 101 20.95 23.29 -5.02
CA ASP A 101 19.51 23.19 -5.27
C ASP A 101 18.75 24.05 -4.26
N GLN A 102 18.52 25.31 -4.64
CA GLN A 102 17.81 26.28 -3.79
C GLN A 102 16.35 25.86 -3.56
N THR A 103 15.70 25.23 -4.52
CA THR A 103 14.28 24.84 -4.43
C THR A 103 14.08 23.76 -3.39
N SER A 104 14.89 22.70 -3.45
CA SER A 104 14.86 21.62 -2.46
C SER A 104 15.22 22.13 -1.06
N CYS A 105 16.25 22.99 -0.97
CA CYS A 105 16.64 23.61 0.31
C CYS A 105 15.49 24.43 0.92
N LYS A 106 14.81 25.29 0.14
CA LYS A 106 13.67 26.09 0.61
C LYS A 106 12.52 25.22 1.10
N SER A 107 12.25 24.10 0.40
CA SER A 107 11.24 23.12 0.83
C SER A 107 11.59 22.50 2.18
N MET A 108 12.84 22.07 2.35
CA MET A 108 13.33 21.53 3.63
C MET A 108 13.30 22.60 4.74
N TRP A 109 13.67 23.84 4.44
CA TRP A 109 13.66 24.94 5.41
C TRP A 109 12.26 25.19 5.96
N LYS A 110 11.25 25.26 5.08
CA LYS A 110 9.84 25.41 5.48
C LYS A 110 9.39 24.27 6.39
N GLN A 111 9.88 23.06 6.14
CA GLN A 111 9.62 21.92 6.99
C GLN A 111 10.28 22.08 8.37
N TRP A 112 11.55 22.45 8.42
CA TRP A 112 12.26 22.70 9.68
C TRP A 112 11.64 23.82 10.50
N GLU A 113 11.18 24.91 9.88
CA GLU A 113 10.42 25.97 10.57
C GLU A 113 9.14 25.43 11.20
N THR A 114 8.44 24.53 10.49
CA THR A 114 7.22 23.89 11.01
C THR A 114 7.54 23.03 12.22
N ASP A 115 8.62 22.24 12.13
CA ASP A 115 9.07 21.39 13.23
C ASP A 115 9.56 22.22 14.43
N ALA A 116 10.16 23.39 14.19
CA ALA A 116 10.65 24.32 15.22
C ALA A 116 9.51 25.04 15.95
N ILE A 117 8.49 25.51 15.21
CA ILE A 117 7.26 26.06 15.79
C ILE A 117 6.60 24.99 16.67
N ALA A 118 6.45 23.76 16.15
CA ALA A 118 5.88 22.65 16.92
C ALA A 118 6.71 22.34 18.18
N ALA A 119 8.04 22.28 18.07
CA ALA A 119 8.95 22.01 19.19
C ALA A 119 8.99 23.15 20.22
N SER A 120 8.53 24.35 19.86
CA SER A 120 8.43 25.48 20.77
C SER A 120 7.28 25.35 21.77
N GLU A 121 6.31 24.46 21.52
CA GLU A 121 5.19 24.18 22.41
C GLU A 121 5.45 22.91 23.22
N ALA A 122 5.45 23.02 24.54
CA ALA A 122 5.77 21.90 25.41
C ALA A 122 4.77 20.74 25.24
N THR A 123 3.49 21.06 24.96
CA THR A 123 2.42 20.08 24.73
C THR A 123 2.63 19.16 23.51
N ASN A 124 3.55 19.52 22.61
CA ASN A 124 3.92 18.71 21.45
C ASN A 124 5.11 17.79 21.72
N LEU A 125 5.66 17.83 22.94
CA LEU A 125 6.83 17.07 23.35
C LEU A 125 6.46 15.99 24.36
N PRO A 126 7.25 14.92 24.47
CA PRO A 126 7.01 13.87 25.46
C PRO A 126 6.85 14.43 26.88
N GLN A 127 5.87 13.89 27.61
CA GLN A 127 5.47 14.35 28.96
C GLN A 127 5.12 15.85 29.07
N ASN A 128 4.82 16.52 27.97
CA ASN A 128 4.54 17.96 27.93
C ASN A 128 5.68 18.81 28.52
N LYS A 129 6.94 18.36 28.40
CA LYS A 129 8.11 18.99 29.01
C LYS A 129 9.17 19.28 27.96
N LYS A 130 9.90 20.39 28.15
CA LYS A 130 11.10 20.71 27.38
C LYS A 130 12.33 20.21 28.10
N ILE A 131 13.32 19.75 27.35
CA ILE A 131 14.65 19.48 27.88
C ILE A 131 15.32 20.81 28.25
N PRO A 132 15.86 20.95 29.48
CA PRO A 132 16.59 22.14 29.89
C PRO A 132 17.80 22.41 28.98
N ALA A 133 18.15 23.68 28.78
CA ALA A 133 19.21 24.09 27.83
C ALA A 133 20.58 23.52 28.21
N GLU A 134 20.86 23.41 29.51
CA GLU A 134 22.05 22.77 30.07
C GLU A 134 22.18 21.30 29.64
N ASN A 135 21.06 20.58 29.49
CA ASN A 135 21.05 19.17 29.11
C ASN A 135 21.24 18.97 27.59
N LEU A 136 21.20 20.03 26.77
CA LEU A 136 21.31 19.93 25.30
C LEU A 136 22.75 20.02 24.77
N ASN A 137 23.70 20.47 25.59
CA ASN A 137 25.10 20.71 25.19
C ASN A 137 26.07 19.58 25.61
N GLY A 138 25.58 18.52 26.26
CA GLY A 138 26.39 17.40 26.74
C GLY A 138 26.55 16.22 25.77
N PRO A 139 27.44 15.27 26.08
CA PRO A 139 27.67 14.08 25.26
C PRO A 139 26.42 13.20 25.10
N GLN A 140 25.54 13.15 26.11
CA GLN A 140 24.27 12.42 26.04
C GLN A 140 23.33 13.02 24.99
N ALA A 141 23.28 14.36 24.88
CA ALA A 141 22.50 15.04 23.86
C ALA A 141 23.07 14.82 22.45
N ALA A 142 24.40 14.81 22.32
CA ALA A 142 25.06 14.48 21.05
C ALA A 142 24.73 13.04 20.61
N ALA A 143 24.78 12.07 21.53
CA ALA A 143 24.39 10.69 21.25
C ALA A 143 22.91 10.57 20.87
N ALA A 144 22.02 11.27 21.58
CA ALA A 144 20.59 11.32 21.26
C ALA A 144 20.32 11.90 19.87
N ARG A 145 20.98 13.00 19.50
CA ARG A 145 20.91 13.60 18.16
C ARG A 145 21.37 12.63 17.07
N LEU A 146 22.46 11.91 17.30
CA LEU A 146 22.95 10.91 16.34
C LEU A 146 21.95 9.75 16.17
N ALA A 147 21.42 9.21 17.27
CA ALA A 147 20.44 8.12 17.23
C ALA A 147 19.15 8.53 16.50
N ILE A 148 18.58 9.68 16.83
CA ILE A 148 17.36 10.19 16.18
C ILE A 148 17.64 10.60 14.73
N GLY A 149 18.82 11.17 14.45
CA GLY A 149 19.25 11.50 13.08
C GLY A 149 19.34 10.25 12.19
N GLN A 150 19.84 9.14 12.72
CA GLN A 150 19.85 7.85 12.00
C GLN A 150 18.44 7.33 11.75
N LEU A 151 17.54 7.42 12.74
CA LEU A 151 16.12 7.05 12.56
C LEU A 151 15.48 7.87 11.44
N ILE A 152 15.64 9.19 11.46
CA ILE A 152 15.11 10.08 10.42
C ILE A 152 15.68 9.77 9.03
N ALA A 153 16.99 9.54 8.93
CA ALA A 153 17.61 9.19 7.67
C ALA A 153 17.04 7.88 7.11
N LEU A 154 16.87 6.86 7.97
CA LEU A 154 16.30 5.58 7.60
C LEU A 154 14.82 5.71 7.16
N THR A 155 13.99 6.41 7.95
CA THR A 155 12.57 6.59 7.63
C THR A 155 12.39 7.40 6.35
N ASN A 156 13.13 8.49 6.17
CA ASN A 156 13.09 9.29 4.95
C ASN A 156 13.46 8.46 3.71
N LYS A 157 14.48 7.60 3.82
CA LYS A 157 14.87 6.70 2.73
C LYS A 157 13.76 5.71 2.39
N LYS A 158 13.13 5.09 3.39
CA LYS A 158 12.03 4.14 3.18
C LYS A 158 10.79 4.81 2.58
N VAL A 159 10.39 5.97 3.13
CA VAL A 159 9.28 6.79 2.61
C VAL A 159 9.53 7.21 1.17
N SER A 160 10.72 7.73 0.86
CA SER A 160 11.09 8.15 -0.49
C SER A 160 11.07 6.98 -1.48
N LEU A 161 11.62 5.82 -1.09
CA LEU A 161 11.60 4.63 -1.92
C LEU A 161 10.17 4.14 -2.19
N PHE A 162 9.32 4.13 -1.16
CA PHE A 162 7.92 3.73 -1.29
C PHE A 162 7.17 4.67 -2.23
N ASN A 163 7.22 5.98 -1.99
CA ASN A 163 6.49 6.97 -2.80
C ASN A 163 6.96 7.00 -4.25
N SER A 164 8.28 6.90 -4.49
CA SER A 164 8.84 7.00 -5.85
C SER A 164 8.68 5.74 -6.69
N LYS A 165 8.60 4.55 -6.07
CA LYS A 165 8.55 3.28 -6.79
C LYS A 165 7.26 2.52 -6.55
N GLU A 166 6.99 2.15 -5.31
CA GLU A 166 5.94 1.18 -5.00
C GLU A 166 4.54 1.79 -5.13
N GLN A 167 4.34 3.01 -4.62
CA GLN A 167 3.07 3.72 -4.62
C GLN A 167 2.49 3.95 -6.03
N THR A 168 3.34 3.93 -7.07
CA THR A 168 2.89 4.03 -8.47
C THR A 168 1.89 2.94 -8.83
N LYS A 169 1.99 1.74 -8.23
CA LYS A 169 1.03 0.63 -8.42
C LYS A 169 -0.35 0.96 -7.85
N ILE A 170 -0.39 1.57 -6.67
CA ILE A 170 -1.66 2.04 -6.06
C ILE A 170 -2.27 3.14 -6.93
N LYS A 171 -1.49 4.15 -7.34
CA LYS A 171 -1.94 5.25 -8.20
C LYS A 171 -2.46 4.75 -9.57
N ALA A 172 -1.78 3.76 -10.15
CA ALA A 172 -2.23 3.13 -11.40
C ALA A 172 -3.54 2.36 -11.21
N ALA A 173 -3.73 1.68 -10.08
CA ALA A 173 -4.96 0.95 -9.80
C ALA A 173 -6.18 1.87 -9.65
N THR A 174 -6.03 2.98 -8.92
CA THR A 174 -7.12 3.94 -8.66
C THR A 174 -7.56 4.72 -9.90
N THR A 175 -6.68 4.79 -10.90
CA THR A 175 -6.94 5.50 -12.17
C THR A 175 -7.11 4.51 -13.33
N THR A 176 -6.00 4.05 -13.92
CA THR A 176 -5.96 3.22 -15.13
C THR A 176 -6.71 1.91 -14.98
N THR A 177 -6.50 1.15 -13.90
CA THR A 177 -7.15 -0.15 -13.72
C THR A 177 -8.66 -0.01 -13.56
N LYS A 178 -9.12 1.01 -12.82
CA LYS A 178 -10.55 1.32 -12.69
C LYS A 178 -11.18 1.68 -14.04
N THR A 179 -10.51 2.50 -14.85
CA THR A 179 -10.93 2.81 -16.22
C THR A 179 -10.96 1.56 -17.11
N LYS A 180 -9.97 0.67 -16.98
CA LYS A 180 -9.91 -0.62 -17.70
C LYS A 180 -11.12 -1.50 -17.37
N ILE A 181 -11.47 -1.60 -16.08
CA ILE A 181 -12.64 -2.36 -15.62
C ILE A 181 -13.92 -1.75 -16.21
N SER A 182 -14.13 -0.45 -16.05
CA SER A 182 -15.32 0.22 -16.59
C SER A 182 -15.45 0.05 -18.11
N THR A 183 -14.33 0.14 -18.82
CA THR A 183 -14.29 -0.07 -20.27
C THR A 183 -14.64 -1.52 -20.65
N ALA A 184 -14.19 -2.50 -19.87
CA ALA A 184 -14.53 -3.91 -20.10
C ALA A 184 -15.99 -4.20 -19.75
N LEU A 185 -16.57 -3.53 -18.75
CA LEU A 185 -17.97 -3.73 -18.38
C LEU A 185 -18.93 -3.05 -19.36
N PHE A 186 -18.66 -1.79 -19.70
CA PHE A 186 -19.63 -0.89 -20.34
C PHE A 186 -19.13 -0.28 -21.65
N GLY A 187 -17.85 -0.43 -21.98
CA GLY A 187 -17.23 0.26 -23.12
C GLY A 187 -17.02 1.75 -22.87
N LYS A 188 -17.00 2.19 -21.61
CA LYS A 188 -16.86 3.58 -21.18
C LYS A 188 -15.78 3.72 -20.12
N GLU A 189 -15.07 4.84 -20.15
CA GLU A 189 -13.98 5.10 -19.20
C GLU A 189 -14.48 5.24 -17.76
N ALA A 190 -15.64 5.87 -17.56
CA ALA A 190 -16.27 6.04 -16.25
C ALA A 190 -17.43 5.08 -16.06
N VAL A 191 -17.65 4.67 -14.80
CA VAL A 191 -18.80 3.85 -14.40
C VAL A 191 -20.07 4.65 -14.64
N PRO A 192 -21.02 4.15 -15.47
CA PRO A 192 -22.25 4.88 -15.74
C PRO A 192 -23.10 5.05 -14.48
N SER A 193 -23.63 6.25 -14.27
CA SER A 193 -24.66 6.51 -13.26
C SER A 193 -26.07 6.37 -13.82
N ASP A 194 -26.24 6.75 -15.09
CA ASP A 194 -27.48 6.74 -15.86
C ASP A 194 -27.65 5.41 -16.64
N PRO A 195 -28.73 4.65 -16.38
CA PRO A 195 -29.08 3.46 -17.16
C PRO A 195 -29.19 3.67 -18.67
N THR A 196 -29.64 4.85 -19.12
CA THR A 196 -29.91 5.14 -20.54
C THR A 196 -28.64 5.29 -21.38
N ASP A 197 -27.49 5.37 -20.71
CA ASP A 197 -26.16 5.55 -21.28
C ASP A 197 -25.17 4.47 -20.80
N ALA A 198 -25.67 3.35 -20.24
CA ALA A 198 -24.83 2.40 -19.52
C ALA A 198 -24.09 1.38 -20.39
N CYS A 199 -24.31 1.33 -21.71
CA CYS A 199 -23.60 0.39 -22.60
C CYS A 199 -23.22 1.04 -23.93
N ALA A 200 -21.92 1.11 -24.21
CA ALA A 200 -21.41 1.70 -25.43
C ALA A 200 -21.50 0.76 -26.64
N GLY A 201 -21.65 1.37 -27.81
CA GLY A 201 -21.59 0.71 -29.11
C GLY A 201 -22.95 0.33 -29.67
N ALA A 202 -22.97 0.10 -30.98
CA ALA A 202 -24.14 -0.37 -31.70
C ALA A 202 -24.12 -1.88 -31.86
N ALA A 203 -25.30 -2.46 -32.09
CA ALA A 203 -25.41 -3.79 -32.66
C ALA A 203 -24.87 -3.80 -34.10
N ALA A 204 -24.35 -4.95 -34.53
CA ALA A 204 -23.87 -5.19 -35.89
C ALA A 204 -25.05 -5.47 -36.85
N THR A 205 -24.80 -5.83 -38.11
CA THR A 205 -25.88 -6.08 -39.08
C THR A 205 -26.81 -7.25 -38.71
N SER A 206 -26.44 -8.10 -37.76
CA SER A 206 -27.27 -9.19 -37.23
C SER A 206 -26.94 -9.49 -35.77
N ARG A 207 -27.84 -10.21 -35.08
CA ARG A 207 -27.59 -10.75 -33.73
C ARG A 207 -26.34 -11.64 -33.72
N GLN A 208 -26.21 -12.54 -34.69
CA GLN A 208 -25.06 -13.44 -34.82
C GLN A 208 -23.71 -12.71 -34.91
N LEU A 209 -23.66 -11.55 -35.58
CA LEU A 209 -22.43 -10.75 -35.66
C LEU A 209 -22.22 -9.86 -34.43
N THR A 210 -23.30 -9.45 -33.77
CA THR A 210 -23.25 -8.68 -32.52
C THR A 210 -22.77 -9.54 -31.36
N CYS A 211 -23.22 -10.79 -31.31
CA CYS A 211 -23.11 -11.68 -30.17
C CYS A 211 -21.92 -12.62 -30.24
N LYS A 212 -20.76 -12.03 -30.55
CA LYS A 212 -19.44 -12.69 -30.49
C LYS A 212 -18.54 -11.97 -29.50
N VAL A 213 -17.79 -12.70 -28.69
CA VAL A 213 -16.96 -12.13 -27.62
C VAL A 213 -15.91 -11.15 -28.16
N GLU A 214 -15.44 -11.33 -29.39
CA GLU A 214 -14.49 -10.46 -30.07
C GLU A 214 -15.12 -9.20 -30.70
N ALA A 215 -16.45 -9.16 -30.86
CA ALA A 215 -17.14 -8.04 -31.48
C ALA A 215 -16.91 -6.75 -30.68
N LYS A 216 -16.61 -5.64 -31.37
CA LYS A 216 -16.18 -4.38 -30.73
C LYS A 216 -17.33 -3.36 -30.54
N PRO A 217 -17.33 -2.60 -29.42
CA PRO A 217 -16.51 -2.83 -28.22
C PRO A 217 -16.90 -4.16 -27.55
N SER A 218 -15.89 -4.92 -27.12
CA SER A 218 -16.09 -6.20 -26.41
C SER A 218 -16.37 -5.89 -24.95
N THR A 219 -17.61 -6.09 -24.51
CA THR A 219 -18.08 -5.65 -23.19
C THR A 219 -19.01 -6.67 -22.51
N VAL A 220 -19.05 -6.64 -21.18
CA VAL A 220 -20.00 -7.43 -20.38
C VAL A 220 -21.45 -7.00 -20.64
N CYS A 221 -21.71 -5.70 -20.80
CA CYS A 221 -23.05 -5.19 -21.11
C CYS A 221 -23.58 -5.72 -22.45
N ARG A 222 -22.72 -5.84 -23.48
CA ARG A 222 -23.07 -6.48 -24.75
C ARG A 222 -23.38 -7.95 -24.55
N ALA A 223 -22.60 -8.68 -23.75
CA ALA A 223 -22.88 -10.08 -23.42
C ALA A 223 -24.28 -10.24 -22.80
N ALA A 224 -24.64 -9.34 -21.88
CA ALA A 224 -25.95 -9.36 -21.25
C ALA A 224 -27.10 -9.05 -22.22
N VAL A 225 -26.94 -8.06 -23.12
CA VAL A 225 -27.91 -7.79 -24.21
C VAL A 225 -28.04 -9.00 -25.13
N CYS A 226 -26.93 -9.64 -25.49
CA CYS A 226 -26.93 -10.83 -26.32
C CYS A 226 -27.59 -12.05 -25.68
N LEU A 227 -27.55 -12.14 -24.34
CA LEU A 227 -28.20 -13.20 -23.58
C LEU A 227 -29.72 -12.96 -23.46
N CYS A 228 -30.13 -11.71 -23.20
CA CYS A 228 -31.48 -11.41 -22.73
C CYS A 228 -32.39 -10.65 -23.70
N GLY A 229 -31.79 -10.01 -24.71
CA GLY A 229 -32.51 -9.25 -25.71
C GLY A 229 -33.29 -10.14 -26.67
N LYS A 230 -34.45 -9.66 -27.13
CA LYS A 230 -35.24 -10.33 -28.15
C LYS A 230 -35.64 -9.37 -29.27
N ASP A 231 -35.67 -9.87 -30.49
CA ASP A 231 -36.26 -9.13 -31.62
C ASP A 231 -37.73 -9.51 -31.85
N SER A 232 -38.35 -8.91 -32.86
CA SER A 232 -39.77 -9.09 -33.16
C SER A 232 -40.17 -10.52 -33.58
N THR A 233 -39.21 -11.40 -33.85
CA THR A 233 -39.48 -12.80 -34.22
C THR A 233 -39.36 -13.76 -33.04
N GLN A 234 -38.98 -13.26 -31.86
CA GLN A 234 -38.80 -14.03 -30.64
C GLN A 234 -39.90 -13.68 -29.63
N ASN A 235 -40.52 -14.70 -29.03
CA ASN A 235 -41.70 -14.55 -28.17
C ASN A 235 -41.48 -14.99 -26.70
N GLN A 236 -40.23 -15.19 -26.27
CA GLN A 236 -39.91 -15.66 -24.91
C GLN A 236 -38.93 -14.72 -24.21
N ASP A 237 -39.23 -14.39 -22.95
CA ASP A 237 -38.37 -13.59 -22.08
C ASP A 237 -37.36 -14.49 -21.36
N VAL A 238 -36.27 -14.81 -22.05
CA VAL A 238 -35.32 -15.83 -21.61
C VAL A 238 -34.53 -15.48 -20.35
N CYS A 239 -34.50 -14.21 -19.96
CA CYS A 239 -33.92 -13.73 -18.70
C CYS A 239 -34.99 -13.22 -17.71
N GLY A 240 -36.27 -13.37 -18.03
CA GLY A 240 -37.41 -12.86 -17.27
C GLY A 240 -37.94 -11.52 -17.78
N GLN A 241 -39.24 -11.30 -17.60
CA GLN A 241 -39.95 -10.13 -18.15
C GLN A 241 -39.40 -8.79 -17.68
N ALA A 242 -38.90 -8.73 -16.44
CA ALA A 242 -38.42 -7.49 -15.84
C ALA A 242 -37.12 -6.95 -16.47
N VAL A 243 -36.40 -7.75 -17.27
CA VAL A 243 -35.11 -7.37 -17.88
C VAL A 243 -35.13 -7.43 -19.40
N THR A 244 -36.01 -8.24 -20.00
CA THR A 244 -36.04 -8.41 -21.45
C THR A 244 -36.48 -7.14 -22.16
N HIS A 245 -35.66 -6.70 -23.12
CA HIS A 245 -36.03 -5.64 -24.06
C HIS A 245 -36.66 -6.25 -25.31
N ASN A 246 -37.80 -5.68 -25.73
CA ASN A 246 -38.56 -6.12 -26.91
C ASN A 246 -38.03 -5.46 -28.20
N ASP A 247 -38.25 -6.12 -29.34
CA ASP A 247 -38.09 -5.54 -30.68
C ASP A 247 -36.71 -4.94 -30.99
N ILE A 248 -35.63 -5.56 -30.52
CA ILE A 248 -34.26 -5.15 -30.88
C ILE A 248 -34.06 -5.24 -32.39
N LYS A 249 -33.86 -4.09 -33.03
CA LYS A 249 -33.45 -4.00 -34.44
C LYS A 249 -31.95 -4.12 -34.52
N TRP A 250 -31.42 -5.34 -34.59
CA TRP A 250 -29.97 -5.59 -34.52
C TRP A 250 -29.17 -4.72 -35.51
N SER A 251 -29.67 -4.44 -36.70
CA SER A 251 -28.96 -3.63 -37.70
C SER A 251 -28.79 -2.14 -37.35
N THR A 252 -29.52 -1.59 -36.38
CA THR A 252 -29.56 -0.14 -36.11
C THR A 252 -29.56 0.24 -34.62
N THR A 253 -29.77 -0.72 -33.71
CA THR A 253 -29.97 -0.46 -32.29
C THR A 253 -28.64 -0.11 -31.59
N GLN A 254 -28.65 0.97 -30.80
CA GLN A 254 -27.59 1.25 -29.82
C GLN A 254 -27.77 0.36 -28.60
N LEU A 255 -26.69 -0.25 -28.10
CA LEU A 255 -26.77 -1.29 -27.06
C LEU A 255 -27.18 -0.76 -25.68
N GLN A 256 -27.07 0.55 -25.42
CA GLN A 256 -27.57 1.17 -24.18
C GLN A 256 -29.09 0.97 -23.99
N THR A 257 -29.88 1.08 -25.07
CA THR A 257 -31.34 0.95 -25.01
C THR A 257 -31.80 -0.43 -24.51
N PRO A 258 -31.34 -1.56 -25.09
CA PRO A 258 -31.69 -2.88 -24.57
C PRO A 258 -30.97 -3.25 -23.26
N PHE A 259 -29.92 -2.52 -22.87
CA PHE A 259 -29.21 -2.76 -21.60
C PHE A 259 -29.84 -2.05 -20.41
N GLU A 260 -30.68 -1.03 -20.61
CA GLU A 260 -31.18 -0.16 -19.54
C GLU A 260 -31.81 -0.92 -18.36
N ASN A 261 -32.75 -1.84 -18.64
CA ASN A 261 -33.43 -2.62 -17.61
C ASN A 261 -32.50 -3.64 -16.95
N ILE A 262 -31.60 -4.24 -17.73
CA ILE A 262 -30.56 -5.14 -17.22
C ILE A 262 -29.68 -4.39 -16.22
N PHE A 263 -29.20 -3.20 -16.59
CA PHE A 263 -28.36 -2.37 -15.74
C PHE A 263 -29.04 -2.01 -14.42
N LYS A 264 -30.31 -1.57 -14.46
CA LYS A 264 -31.11 -1.28 -13.26
C LYS A 264 -31.17 -2.49 -12.33
N LYS A 265 -31.33 -3.70 -12.86
CA LYS A 265 -31.38 -4.93 -12.07
C LYS A 265 -30.01 -5.37 -11.55
N CYS A 266 -28.96 -5.31 -12.37
CA CYS A 266 -27.61 -5.61 -11.90
C CYS A 266 -27.18 -4.66 -10.76
N LYS A 267 -27.59 -3.38 -10.77
CA LYS A 267 -27.34 -2.44 -9.66
C LYS A 267 -28.03 -2.82 -8.34
N GLN A 268 -29.12 -3.59 -8.38
CA GLN A 268 -29.81 -4.06 -7.17
C GLN A 268 -29.10 -5.25 -6.53
N LYS A 269 -28.17 -5.89 -7.25
CA LYS A 269 -27.42 -7.03 -6.76
C LYS A 269 -26.42 -6.58 -5.70
N LYS A 270 -26.43 -7.24 -4.54
CA LYS A 270 -25.40 -7.05 -3.51
C LYS A 270 -24.06 -7.54 -4.05
N SER A 271 -23.02 -6.73 -3.89
CA SER A 271 -21.65 -7.10 -4.24
C SER A 271 -20.69 -6.87 -3.08
N GLY A 272 -19.61 -7.64 -3.06
CA GLY A 272 -18.45 -7.34 -2.22
C GLY A 272 -17.61 -6.21 -2.81
N LYS A 273 -16.65 -5.71 -2.02
CA LYS A 273 -15.67 -4.69 -2.44
C LYS A 273 -15.00 -5.08 -3.77
N LEU A 274 -14.61 -4.08 -4.57
CA LEU A 274 -13.77 -4.31 -5.73
C LEU A 274 -12.36 -4.69 -5.26
N THR A 275 -12.06 -5.98 -5.33
CA THR A 275 -10.74 -6.56 -5.02
C THR A 275 -10.33 -7.51 -6.14
N ALA A 276 -9.05 -7.85 -6.23
CA ALA A 276 -8.54 -8.82 -7.18
C ALA A 276 -9.29 -10.15 -7.08
N ASN A 277 -9.45 -10.66 -5.85
CA ASN A 277 -10.12 -11.92 -5.59
C ASN A 277 -11.60 -11.88 -5.98
N ASN A 278 -12.33 -10.82 -5.61
CA ASN A 278 -13.76 -10.74 -5.91
C ASN A 278 -14.01 -10.57 -7.42
N LEU A 279 -13.18 -9.78 -8.11
CA LEU A 279 -13.29 -9.60 -9.55
C LEU A 279 -12.98 -10.90 -10.30
N GLN A 280 -11.90 -11.59 -9.93
CA GLN A 280 -11.53 -12.87 -10.53
C GLN A 280 -12.57 -13.96 -10.26
N ALA A 281 -13.10 -14.04 -9.04
CA ALA A 281 -14.15 -15.00 -8.69
C ALA A 281 -15.43 -14.75 -9.49
N ALA A 282 -15.86 -13.48 -9.60
CA ALA A 282 -17.03 -13.12 -10.40
C ALA A 282 -16.83 -13.47 -11.88
N LEU A 283 -15.65 -13.17 -12.44
CA LEU A 283 -15.31 -13.52 -13.82
C LEU A 283 -15.33 -15.04 -14.04
N ASN A 284 -14.66 -15.80 -13.17
CA ASN A 284 -14.62 -17.26 -13.25
C ASN A 284 -16.02 -17.88 -13.14
N ASN A 285 -16.91 -17.28 -12.34
CA ASN A 285 -18.31 -17.70 -12.26
C ASN A 285 -19.04 -17.48 -13.59
N VAL A 286 -18.77 -16.41 -14.35
CA VAL A 286 -19.35 -16.29 -15.70
C VAL A 286 -18.78 -17.36 -16.64
N LEU A 287 -17.48 -17.59 -16.58
CA LEU A 287 -16.80 -18.55 -17.45
C LEU A 287 -17.21 -20.00 -17.17
N SER A 288 -17.63 -20.34 -15.94
CA SER A 288 -18.13 -21.68 -15.60
C SER A 288 -19.48 -22.02 -16.24
N TYR A 289 -20.25 -21.02 -16.66
CA TYR A 289 -21.50 -21.21 -17.42
C TYR A 289 -21.28 -21.42 -18.93
N LEU A 290 -20.04 -21.31 -19.42
CA LEU A 290 -19.74 -21.61 -20.80
C LEU A 290 -20.00 -23.09 -21.09
N LYS A 291 -20.79 -23.35 -22.13
CA LYS A 291 -21.17 -24.69 -22.54
C LYS A 291 -20.93 -24.91 -24.01
N GLN A 292 -20.66 -26.16 -24.35
CA GLN A 292 -20.58 -26.56 -25.75
C GLN A 292 -21.95 -26.47 -26.38
N HIS A 293 -21.98 -25.91 -27.58
CA HIS A 293 -23.16 -25.89 -28.43
C HIS A 293 -22.83 -26.65 -29.72
N LYS A 294 -23.52 -27.78 -29.92
CA LYS A 294 -23.37 -28.61 -31.11
C LYS A 294 -24.43 -28.27 -32.14
N GLN A 295 -23.99 -28.06 -33.37
CA GLN A 295 -24.82 -27.80 -34.54
C GLN A 295 -24.24 -28.59 -35.71
N GLY A 296 -24.93 -29.64 -36.15
CA GLY A 296 -24.38 -30.57 -37.13
C GLY A 296 -23.04 -31.15 -36.65
N THR A 297 -21.99 -30.96 -37.46
CA THR A 297 -20.60 -31.33 -37.14
C THR A 297 -19.83 -30.23 -36.41
N SER A 298 -20.35 -29.00 -36.38
CA SER A 298 -19.73 -27.86 -35.72
C SER A 298 -20.02 -27.85 -34.22
N VAL A 299 -18.99 -27.57 -33.43
CA VAL A 299 -19.09 -27.37 -31.98
C VAL A 299 -18.53 -26.00 -31.64
N THR A 300 -19.35 -25.15 -31.05
CA THR A 300 -18.98 -23.82 -30.54
C THR A 300 -19.03 -23.79 -29.02
N LEU A 301 -18.39 -22.78 -28.42
CA LEU A 301 -18.45 -22.52 -27.00
C LEU A 301 -19.31 -21.28 -26.77
N VAL A 302 -20.36 -21.37 -25.97
CA VAL A 302 -21.33 -20.27 -25.79
C VAL A 302 -21.68 -20.04 -24.32
N LEU A 303 -21.99 -18.80 -23.97
CA LEU A 303 -22.74 -18.44 -22.76
C LEU A 303 -24.23 -18.35 -23.12
N GLY A 304 -25.12 -19.01 -22.38
CA GLY A 304 -26.55 -19.09 -22.75
C GLY A 304 -26.83 -20.17 -23.79
N ARG A 305 -27.99 -20.15 -24.46
CA ARG A 305 -28.43 -21.24 -25.36
C ARG A 305 -28.42 -20.80 -26.82
N GLY A 306 -27.54 -21.42 -27.61
CA GLY A 306 -27.47 -21.27 -29.07
C GLY A 306 -28.67 -21.80 -29.84
N ASP A 307 -28.75 -21.41 -31.12
CA ASP A 307 -29.85 -21.71 -32.04
C ASP A 307 -29.95 -23.19 -32.40
N SER A 308 -31.07 -23.58 -33.00
CA SER A 308 -31.26 -24.92 -33.56
C SER A 308 -31.09 -24.99 -35.08
N ARG A 309 -30.95 -23.85 -35.77
CA ARG A 309 -30.83 -23.76 -37.24
C ARG A 309 -29.38 -23.91 -37.64
N GLU A 310 -29.05 -24.71 -38.65
CA GLU A 310 -27.67 -24.95 -39.11
C GLU A 310 -26.90 -23.66 -39.50
N ASN A 311 -25.56 -23.69 -39.34
CA ASN A 311 -24.60 -22.64 -39.70
C ASN A 311 -24.81 -21.25 -39.07
N THR A 312 -25.62 -21.15 -38.02
CA THR A 312 -25.85 -19.91 -37.26
C THR A 312 -25.66 -20.13 -35.75
N VAL A 313 -24.85 -19.30 -35.10
CA VAL A 313 -24.61 -19.38 -33.65
C VAL A 313 -24.95 -18.02 -33.04
N CYS A 314 -25.77 -18.02 -31.99
CA CYS A 314 -26.28 -16.80 -31.34
C CYS A 314 -27.02 -15.86 -32.29
N SER A 315 -27.75 -16.45 -33.23
CA SER A 315 -28.75 -15.83 -34.09
C SER A 315 -30.11 -15.75 -33.38
N THR A 316 -31.13 -15.48 -34.18
CA THR A 316 -32.48 -15.24 -33.73
C THR A 316 -33.32 -16.52 -33.81
N ASN A 317 -33.78 -17.00 -32.66
CA ASN A 317 -34.67 -18.15 -32.53
C ASN A 317 -35.49 -18.06 -31.22
N ALA A 318 -36.74 -18.54 -31.25
CA ALA A 318 -37.64 -18.48 -30.09
C ALA A 318 -37.04 -19.23 -28.88
N GLY A 319 -37.02 -18.56 -27.71
CA GLY A 319 -36.47 -19.14 -26.48
C GLY A 319 -34.96 -19.32 -26.47
N ARG A 320 -34.23 -18.59 -27.33
CA ARG A 320 -32.76 -18.62 -27.43
C ARG A 320 -32.15 -17.25 -27.18
N GLY A 321 -30.94 -17.27 -26.61
CA GLY A 321 -30.09 -16.12 -26.40
C GLY A 321 -28.73 -16.59 -25.94
N CYS A 322 -27.67 -16.08 -26.58
CA CYS A 322 -26.31 -16.43 -26.21
C CYS A 322 -25.29 -15.42 -26.69
N MET A 323 -24.06 -15.60 -26.18
CA MET A 323 -22.85 -15.00 -26.73
C MET A 323 -21.87 -16.10 -27.12
N ASP A 324 -21.26 -15.98 -28.29
CA ASP A 324 -20.26 -16.91 -28.82
C ASP A 324 -18.86 -16.59 -28.28
N PHE A 325 -18.26 -17.57 -27.61
CA PHE A 325 -16.91 -17.54 -27.01
C PHE A 325 -15.92 -18.42 -27.78
N THR A 326 -16.30 -18.98 -28.93
CA THR A 326 -15.47 -19.92 -29.71
C THR A 326 -14.10 -19.34 -30.06
N LYS A 327 -14.00 -18.01 -30.24
CA LYS A 327 -12.73 -17.32 -30.49
C LYS A 327 -11.71 -17.46 -29.34
N LEU A 328 -12.19 -17.67 -28.12
CA LEU A 328 -11.36 -17.88 -26.92
C LEU A 328 -11.12 -19.36 -26.60
N ALA A 329 -11.73 -20.29 -27.34
CA ALA A 329 -11.48 -21.72 -27.17
C ALA A 329 -10.16 -22.09 -27.87
N ALA A 330 -9.10 -22.33 -27.09
CA ALA A 330 -7.78 -22.68 -27.61
C ALA A 330 -7.81 -23.90 -28.56
N THR A 331 -8.64 -24.90 -28.26
CA THR A 331 -8.83 -26.10 -29.11
C THR A 331 -9.50 -25.81 -30.47
N LYS A 332 -9.94 -24.57 -30.70
CA LYS A 332 -10.57 -24.09 -31.93
C LYS A 332 -9.70 -23.06 -32.67
N GLN A 333 -8.53 -22.71 -32.13
CA GLN A 333 -7.61 -21.77 -32.77
C GLN A 333 -6.38 -22.50 -33.32
N THR A 334 -5.88 -22.06 -34.46
CA THR A 334 -4.62 -22.54 -35.06
C THR A 334 -3.41 -21.71 -34.62
N THR A 335 -3.65 -20.56 -33.99
CA THR A 335 -2.63 -19.64 -33.48
C THR A 335 -2.96 -19.23 -32.05
N ALA A 336 -1.99 -18.60 -31.38
CA ALA A 336 -2.21 -18.02 -30.07
C ALA A 336 -3.38 -17.00 -30.11
N ILE A 337 -4.21 -17.01 -29.07
CA ILE A 337 -5.32 -16.07 -28.91
C ILE A 337 -4.73 -14.71 -28.53
N THR A 338 -4.88 -13.72 -29.40
CA THR A 338 -4.40 -12.34 -29.17
C THR A 338 -5.55 -11.35 -28.95
N ASP A 339 -6.81 -11.82 -29.03
CA ASP A 339 -7.99 -10.98 -28.92
C ASP A 339 -8.11 -10.32 -27.54
N GLN A 340 -8.01 -9.00 -27.53
CA GLN A 340 -8.29 -8.17 -26.36
C GLN A 340 -9.81 -8.04 -26.17
N THR A 341 -10.36 -8.96 -25.37
CA THR A 341 -11.79 -9.03 -25.01
C THR A 341 -12.00 -8.50 -23.60
N TRP A 342 -13.26 -8.32 -23.20
CA TRP A 342 -13.55 -8.00 -21.80
C TRP A 342 -13.03 -9.06 -20.82
N VAL A 343 -12.91 -10.33 -21.24
CA VAL A 343 -12.37 -11.41 -20.40
C VAL A 343 -10.89 -11.16 -20.07
N SER A 344 -10.05 -10.94 -21.09
CA SER A 344 -8.62 -10.68 -20.87
C SER A 344 -8.40 -9.38 -20.09
N LYS A 345 -9.17 -8.33 -20.42
CA LYS A 345 -9.10 -7.03 -19.71
C LYS A 345 -9.42 -7.16 -18.23
N LEU A 346 -10.44 -7.95 -17.86
CA LEU A 346 -10.80 -8.15 -16.45
C LEU A 346 -9.78 -9.03 -15.71
N GLN A 347 -9.15 -10.01 -16.38
CA GLN A 347 -8.04 -10.80 -15.81
C GLN A 347 -6.80 -9.95 -15.55
N GLU A 348 -6.42 -9.10 -16.53
CA GLU A 348 -5.35 -8.13 -16.37
C GLU A 348 -5.66 -7.16 -15.22
N ALA A 349 -6.88 -6.63 -15.16
CA ALA A 349 -7.29 -5.73 -14.09
C ALA A 349 -7.24 -6.39 -12.71
N ALA A 350 -7.66 -7.66 -12.59
CA ALA A 350 -7.52 -8.41 -11.35
C ALA A 350 -6.05 -8.59 -10.93
N THR A 351 -5.14 -8.79 -11.89
CA THR A 351 -3.70 -8.89 -11.63
C THR A 351 -3.12 -7.56 -11.15
N GLU A 352 -3.51 -6.45 -11.79
CA GLU A 352 -3.11 -5.09 -11.38
C GLU A 352 -3.63 -4.75 -9.97
N LEU A 353 -4.90 -5.08 -9.68
CA LEU A 353 -5.47 -4.92 -8.34
C LEU A 353 -4.69 -5.73 -7.30
N LYS A 354 -4.30 -6.97 -7.62
CA LYS A 354 -3.54 -7.82 -6.69
C LYS A 354 -2.18 -7.20 -6.35
N ALA A 355 -1.51 -6.62 -7.33
CA ALA A 355 -0.25 -5.93 -7.12
C ALA A 355 -0.45 -4.67 -6.24
N ALA A 356 -1.50 -3.89 -6.48
CA ALA A 356 -1.82 -2.71 -5.68
C ALA A 356 -2.22 -3.05 -4.24
N GLU A 357 -2.99 -4.13 -4.04
CA GLU A 357 -3.36 -4.66 -2.72
C GLU A 357 -2.12 -5.10 -1.93
N ALA A 358 -1.16 -5.80 -2.57
CA ALA A 358 0.10 -6.15 -1.92
C ALA A 358 0.93 -4.90 -1.55
N THR A 359 0.94 -3.87 -2.41
CA THR A 359 1.57 -2.59 -2.10
C THR A 359 0.87 -1.86 -0.95
N LEU A 360 -0.45 -1.95 -0.85
CA LEU A 360 -1.22 -1.40 0.27
C LEU A 360 -0.83 -2.07 1.60
N ASP A 361 -0.59 -3.38 1.61
CA ASP A 361 -0.11 -4.07 2.81
C ASP A 361 1.33 -3.67 3.18
N ALA A 362 2.21 -3.54 2.17
CA ALA A 362 3.56 -3.00 2.39
C ALA A 362 3.53 -1.56 2.94
N ARG A 363 2.55 -0.74 2.50
CA ARG A 363 2.32 0.60 3.04
C ARG A 363 2.02 0.56 4.53
N ARG A 364 1.05 -0.28 4.94
CA ARG A 364 0.65 -0.45 6.33
C ARG A 364 1.80 -0.90 7.21
N GLN A 365 2.65 -1.79 6.70
CA GLN A 365 3.87 -2.22 7.39
C GLN A 365 4.84 -1.05 7.58
N LEU A 366 5.06 -0.25 6.55
CA LEU A 366 5.91 0.93 6.66
C LEU A 366 5.33 1.94 7.65
N GLU A 367 4.02 2.18 7.65
CA GLU A 367 3.36 3.07 8.63
C GLU A 367 3.62 2.60 10.08
N MET A 368 3.52 1.29 10.37
CA MET A 368 3.89 0.73 11.69
C MET A 368 5.37 0.94 12.03
N GLU A 369 6.29 0.81 11.06
CA GLU A 369 7.71 1.08 11.30
C GLU A 369 7.99 2.56 11.59
N LEU A 370 7.24 3.47 10.96
CA LEU A 370 7.36 4.90 11.19
C LEU A 370 6.83 5.30 12.57
N ASP A 371 5.75 4.68 13.03
CA ASP A 371 5.24 4.84 14.39
C ASP A 371 6.26 4.33 15.41
N ALA A 372 6.82 3.13 15.19
CA ALA A 372 7.88 2.58 16.04
C ALA A 372 9.13 3.49 16.09
N ALA A 373 9.52 4.11 14.98
CA ALA A 373 10.60 5.08 14.95
C ALA A 373 10.28 6.34 15.77
N SER A 374 9.03 6.78 15.77
CA SER A 374 8.57 7.91 16.58
C SER A 374 8.61 7.57 18.07
N ASP A 375 8.26 6.34 18.45
CA ASP A 375 8.31 5.88 19.83
C ASP A 375 9.75 5.68 20.32
N ALA A 376 10.65 5.19 19.46
CA ALA A 376 12.07 5.13 19.77
C ALA A 376 12.68 6.53 20.01
N ALA A 377 12.26 7.52 19.21
CA ALA A 377 12.66 8.91 19.42
C ALA A 377 12.09 9.49 20.71
N GLU A 378 10.85 9.18 21.07
CA GLU A 378 10.26 9.55 22.36
C GLU A 378 11.04 8.95 23.53
N HIS A 379 11.36 7.65 23.49
CA HIS A 379 12.19 7.03 24.53
C HIS A 379 13.56 7.71 24.67
N THR A 380 14.20 8.01 23.54
CA THR A 380 15.48 8.74 23.52
C THR A 380 15.33 10.13 24.15
N TYR A 381 14.25 10.84 23.83
CA TYR A 381 13.92 12.14 24.42
C TYR A 381 13.73 12.05 25.93
N LEU A 382 12.94 11.09 26.40
CA LEU A 382 12.66 10.90 27.82
C LEU A 382 13.92 10.51 28.60
N ASN A 383 14.81 9.71 28.01
CA ASN A 383 16.10 9.41 28.63
C ASN A 383 16.94 10.68 28.80
N LEU A 384 16.99 11.55 27.78
CA LEU A 384 17.71 12.82 27.86
C LEU A 384 17.06 13.80 28.85
N LEU A 385 15.73 13.83 28.93
CA LEU A 385 14.98 14.65 29.88
C LEU A 385 15.29 14.29 31.34
N HIS A 386 15.40 13.00 31.64
CA HIS A 386 15.69 12.50 33.00
C HIS A 386 17.18 12.32 33.27
N THR A 387 18.05 12.62 32.30
CA THR A 387 19.48 12.60 32.51
C THR A 387 19.82 13.70 33.51
N SER A 388 20.12 13.30 34.74
CA SER A 388 20.78 14.18 35.69
C SER A 388 22.16 14.50 35.14
N HIS A 389 22.63 15.74 35.27
CA HIS A 389 24.05 16.03 35.10
C HIS A 389 24.81 15.17 36.12
N MET A 390 25.21 13.95 35.74
CA MET A 390 26.46 13.42 36.22
C MET A 390 27.47 14.38 35.65
N LEU A 391 27.82 15.39 36.45
CA LEU A 391 29.16 15.97 36.41
C LEU A 391 30.06 14.75 36.41
N ILE A 392 30.52 14.33 35.23
CA ILE A 392 31.79 13.65 35.13
C ILE A 392 32.69 14.66 35.84
N PRO A 393 33.22 14.36 37.05
CA PRO A 393 34.25 15.22 37.62
C PRO A 393 35.23 15.36 36.47
N GLN A 394 35.53 16.60 36.07
CA GLN A 394 36.51 16.82 35.02
C GLN A 394 37.62 15.83 35.29
N LEU A 395 37.79 14.85 34.40
CA LEU A 395 39.08 14.23 34.23
C LEU A 395 39.89 15.40 33.73
N THR A 396 40.34 16.25 34.66
CA THR A 396 41.59 16.97 34.54
C THR A 396 42.48 15.93 33.93
N ALA A 397 42.92 16.20 32.70
CA ALA A 397 43.91 15.38 32.04
C ALA A 397 44.88 14.97 33.14
N ALA A 398 45.06 13.66 33.34
CA ALA A 398 46.24 13.19 34.01
C ALA A 398 47.40 13.51 33.04
N THR A 399 47.73 14.80 32.88
CA THR A 399 49.11 15.22 32.94
C THR A 399 49.61 14.58 34.22
N GLY A 400 50.41 13.52 34.05
CA GLY A 400 50.76 12.60 35.10
C GLY A 400 50.93 13.33 36.42
N GLN A 401 50.12 12.97 37.41
CA GLN A 401 50.55 13.17 38.78
C GLN A 401 51.82 12.33 38.91
N GLN A 402 52.94 12.99 38.66
CA GLN A 402 54.16 12.69 39.37
C GLN A 402 53.78 12.93 40.84
N VAL A 403 53.25 11.88 41.48
CA VAL A 403 53.20 11.80 42.93
C VAL A 403 54.62 12.11 43.35
N ASP A 404 54.77 13.15 44.16
CA ASP A 404 56.04 13.66 44.61
C ASP A 404 56.67 12.57 45.52
N LYS A 405 57.26 11.54 44.89
CA LYS A 405 57.83 10.32 45.53
C LYS A 405 58.85 10.66 46.61
N LYS A 406 59.32 11.91 46.63
CA LYS A 406 60.18 12.48 47.66
C LYS A 406 59.46 12.61 49.02
N LYS A 407 58.19 13.03 49.04
CA LYS A 407 57.40 13.20 50.28
C LYS A 407 56.99 11.89 50.95
N GLU A 408 56.87 10.80 50.19
CA GLU A 408 56.59 9.46 50.75
C GLU A 408 57.82 8.88 51.46
N CYS A 409 59.01 8.99 50.86
CA CYS A 409 60.24 8.54 51.51
C CYS A 409 60.63 9.40 52.74
N GLU A 410 60.25 10.69 52.78
CA GLU A 410 60.51 11.60 53.92
C GLU A 410 59.75 11.20 55.21
N GLN A 411 58.75 10.31 55.14
CA GLN A 411 58.03 9.80 56.33
C GLN A 411 58.77 8.67 57.04
N HIS A 412 59.78 8.06 56.40
CA HIS A 412 60.56 6.96 56.93
C HIS A 412 61.89 7.47 57.50
N LYS A 413 61.92 7.72 58.81
CA LYS A 413 63.05 8.36 59.49
C LYS A 413 64.19 7.41 59.85
N ASP A 414 64.00 6.11 59.64
CA ASP A 414 64.89 5.06 60.15
C ASP A 414 65.24 4.07 59.02
N ASN A 415 66.49 3.60 58.96
CA ASN A 415 66.98 2.63 57.95
C ASN A 415 66.11 1.35 57.86
N ILE A 416 65.59 0.86 59.00
CA ILE A 416 64.73 -0.34 59.06
C ILE A 416 63.42 -0.14 58.28
N THR A 417 62.92 1.10 58.20
CA THR A 417 61.64 1.43 57.54
C THR A 417 61.80 1.88 56.08
N CYS A 418 63.04 2.07 55.61
CA CYS A 418 63.39 2.49 54.26
C CYS A 418 63.86 1.29 53.42
N THR A 419 62.92 0.42 53.06
CA THR A 419 63.19 -0.82 52.32
C THR A 419 62.83 -0.70 50.84
N ALA A 420 63.36 -1.62 50.03
CA ALA A 420 63.01 -1.72 48.61
C ALA A 420 61.50 -1.95 48.37
N ASP A 421 60.81 -2.56 49.34
CA ASP A 421 59.36 -2.78 49.30
C ASP A 421 58.58 -1.45 49.37
N ASN A 422 59.18 -0.40 49.95
CA ASN A 422 58.64 0.96 50.01
C ASN A 422 59.15 1.86 48.86
N ASN A 423 59.81 1.30 47.84
CA ASN A 423 60.35 2.01 46.67
C ASN A 423 61.37 3.14 46.98
N CYS A 424 61.99 3.11 48.17
CA CYS A 424 63.01 4.05 48.62
C CYS A 424 64.39 3.35 48.73
N LYS A 425 65.49 4.06 48.45
CA LYS A 425 66.85 3.57 48.64
C LYS A 425 67.60 4.37 49.70
N TRP A 426 68.22 3.68 50.66
CA TRP A 426 69.18 4.24 51.62
C TRP A 426 70.58 4.27 51.00
N ASP A 427 71.25 5.43 51.01
CA ASP A 427 72.56 5.61 50.34
C ASP A 427 73.67 6.15 51.26
N SER A 428 73.49 6.08 52.60
CA SER A 428 74.54 6.52 53.55
C SER A 428 75.30 5.35 54.17
N THR A 429 76.63 5.47 54.23
CA THR A 429 77.55 4.55 54.91
C THR A 429 77.86 4.93 56.36
N ASP A 430 77.35 6.04 56.90
CA ASP A 430 77.55 6.46 58.30
C ASP A 430 76.23 6.84 59.00
N LYS A 431 76.10 6.48 60.30
CA LYS A 431 74.84 6.45 61.07
C LYS A 431 74.41 7.79 61.72
N SER A 432 74.95 8.91 61.29
CA SER A 432 74.50 10.23 61.77
C SER A 432 74.75 11.24 60.67
N ASP A 433 73.69 11.67 59.99
CA ASP A 433 73.38 13.07 59.67
C ASP A 433 72.23 13.15 58.64
N GLU A 434 71.47 14.24 58.74
CA GLU A 434 70.14 14.45 58.20
C GLU A 434 70.05 14.48 56.65
N TYR A 435 69.00 13.80 56.13
CA TYR A 435 68.43 13.87 54.77
C TYR A 435 69.30 13.47 53.56
N PHE A 436 69.36 12.16 53.27
CA PHE A 436 69.73 11.64 51.94
C PHE A 436 68.75 10.52 51.50
N PHE A 437 67.67 10.88 50.80
CA PHE A 437 66.66 9.95 50.29
C PHE A 437 66.38 10.20 48.80
N LYS A 438 66.36 9.13 47.99
CA LYS A 438 65.95 9.20 46.57
C LYS A 438 65.00 8.05 46.21
N PRO A 439 63.98 8.30 45.35
CA PRO A 439 63.15 7.25 44.76
C PRO A 439 63.99 6.32 43.89
N LYS A 440 63.59 5.06 43.76
CA LYS A 440 64.22 4.13 42.82
C LYS A 440 63.94 4.58 41.38
N ASP A 441 64.97 4.63 40.54
CA ASP A 441 64.83 4.89 39.10
C ASP A 441 64.00 3.77 38.46
N GLY A 442 62.98 4.16 37.70
CA GLY A 442 62.01 3.25 37.10
C GLY A 442 62.63 2.37 36.01
N GLU A 443 62.23 1.10 35.97
CA GLU A 443 62.32 0.30 34.74
C GLU A 443 61.09 0.63 33.89
N GLU A 444 61.34 1.21 32.71
CA GLU A 444 60.40 1.29 31.59
C GLU A 444 60.12 -0.10 31.00
#